data_AF-A0A0P7VHH8-F1
#
_entry.id   AF-A0A0P7VHH8-F1
#
_cell.length_a   1.000
_cell.length_b   1.000
_cell.length_c   1.000
_cell.angle_alpha   90.00
_cell.angle_beta   90.00
_cell.angle_gamma   90.00
#
_symmetry.space_group_name_H-M   'P 1'
#
loop_
_entity.id
_entity.type
_entity.pdbx_description
1 polymer ?
#
loop_
_entity_poly.entity_id
_entity_poly.type
_entity_poly.pdbx_seq_one_letter_code
_entity_poly.pdbx_strand_id
1 'polypeptide(L)'
;MNTGVEDKMGWAFGLGLERLAMVLYGIPDIRLFWSQDERFLKQFRLAHIDDPVTFQPLSKYPPLTNDISFWLPTEGYGENDFYDLVRTVGGDLVEKVSLVDQFTHPKVFHSCGSQP
;
A
#
# COMPACT_ATOMS: atom_id res chain seq x y z
N MET A 1 25.09 20.16 -5.65
CA MET A 1 26.07 19.87 -4.59
C MET A 1 27.30 19.29 -5.27
N ASN A 2 28.39 20.07 -5.32
CA ASN A 2 29.65 19.64 -5.94
C ASN A 2 30.64 19.47 -4.79
N THR A 3 31.00 18.24 -4.43
CA THR A 3 31.71 17.91 -3.18
C THR A 3 33.21 18.21 -3.21
N GLY A 4 33.70 19.09 -4.09
CA GLY A 4 35.10 19.56 -4.07
C GLY A 4 36.18 18.49 -4.23
N VAL A 5 35.83 17.27 -4.62
CA VAL A 5 36.77 16.17 -4.87
C VAL A 5 36.96 16.05 -6.37
N GLU A 6 37.99 16.69 -6.90
CA GLU A 6 38.23 16.79 -8.35
C GLU A 6 38.87 15.54 -8.97
N ASP A 7 39.38 14.61 -8.15
CA ASP A 7 40.20 13.49 -8.64
C ASP A 7 39.86 12.13 -7.97
N LYS A 8 38.57 11.90 -7.68
CA LYS A 8 38.10 10.58 -7.21
C LYS A 8 36.87 10.12 -7.97
N MET A 9 36.95 8.91 -8.53
CA MET A 9 35.79 8.16 -8.97
C MET A 9 35.17 7.43 -7.77
N GLY A 10 33.97 7.85 -7.36
CA GLY A 10 33.19 7.21 -6.31
C GLY A 10 32.06 6.37 -6.89
N TRP A 11 31.83 5.20 -6.30
CA TRP A 11 30.66 4.38 -6.57
C TRP A 11 29.71 4.53 -5.39
N ALA A 12 28.43 4.76 -5.68
CA ALA A 12 27.37 4.76 -4.68
C ALA A 12 26.33 3.72 -5.07
N PHE A 13 25.94 2.89 -4.12
CA PHE A 13 24.79 1.99 -4.25
C PHE A 13 23.81 2.27 -3.12
N GLY A 14 22.53 2.34 -3.47
CA GLY A 14 21.43 2.35 -2.52
C GLY A 14 20.80 0.97 -2.51
N LEU A 15 20.87 0.28 -1.37
CA LEU A 15 20.16 -0.98 -1.19
C LEU A 15 18.87 -0.71 -0.42
N GLY A 16 17.74 -1.06 -1.00
CA GLY A 16 16.47 -1.09 -0.27
C GLY A 16 16.45 -2.32 0.64
N LEU A 17 16.68 -2.12 1.93
CA LEU A 17 16.73 -3.21 2.92
C LEU A 17 15.42 -4.00 2.93
N GLU A 18 14.29 -3.33 2.78
CA GLU A 18 12.96 -3.94 2.74
C GLU A 18 12.83 -4.90 1.56
N ARG A 19 13.33 -4.52 0.38
CA ARG A 19 13.28 -5.38 -0.82
C ARG A 19 14.19 -6.59 -0.67
N LEU A 20 15.37 -6.40 -0.10
CA LEU A 20 16.30 -7.50 0.14
C LEU A 20 15.72 -8.50 1.16
N ALA A 21 15.13 -7.99 2.25
CA ALA A 21 14.51 -8.80 3.27
C ALA A 21 13.29 -9.58 2.75
N MET A 22 12.46 -8.98 1.89
CA MET A 22 11.34 -9.69 1.26
C MET A 22 11.81 -10.88 0.43
N VAL A 23 12.87 -10.72 -0.36
CA VAL A 23 13.42 -11.80 -1.20
C VAL A 23 14.13 -12.86 -0.36
N LEU A 24 14.92 -12.44 0.64
CA LEU A 24 15.72 -13.35 1.47
C LEU A 24 14.84 -14.21 2.38
N TYR A 25 13.83 -13.62 3.01
CA TYR A 25 12.98 -14.29 4.00
C TYR A 25 11.63 -14.76 3.43
N GLY A 26 11.35 -14.49 2.14
CA GLY A 26 10.08 -14.85 1.50
C GLY A 26 8.87 -14.09 2.05
N ILE A 27 9.07 -12.86 2.53
CA ILE A 27 7.99 -12.04 3.12
C ILE A 27 7.13 -11.47 1.99
N PRO A 28 5.82 -11.75 1.96
CA PRO A 28 4.95 -11.38 0.84
C PRO A 28 4.57 -9.88 0.83
N ASP A 29 4.65 -9.19 1.97
CA ASP A 29 4.17 -7.81 2.09
C ASP A 29 5.04 -6.97 3.04
N ILE A 30 5.37 -5.73 2.63
CA ILE A 30 6.12 -4.76 3.44
C ILE A 30 5.41 -4.34 4.71
N ARG A 31 4.07 -4.40 4.75
CA ARG A 31 3.26 -4.01 5.91
C ARG A 31 3.57 -4.87 7.14
N LEU A 32 4.07 -6.09 6.93
CA LEU A 32 4.50 -6.97 8.00
C LEU A 32 5.66 -6.39 8.81
N PHE A 33 6.54 -5.57 8.20
CA PHE A 33 7.63 -4.89 8.92
C PHE A 33 7.13 -3.83 9.90
N TRP A 34 5.95 -3.24 9.64
CA TRP A 34 5.32 -2.24 10.50
C TRP A 34 4.37 -2.86 11.53
N SER A 35 4.09 -4.16 11.41
CA SER A 35 3.22 -4.87 12.32
C SER A 35 3.95 -5.24 13.62
N GLN A 36 3.33 -4.94 14.78
CA GLN A 36 3.84 -5.35 16.09
C GLN A 36 3.38 -6.77 16.49
N ASP A 37 3.00 -7.62 15.54
CA ASP A 37 2.54 -8.98 15.84
C ASP A 37 3.71 -9.84 16.36
N GLU A 38 3.63 -10.26 17.63
CA GLU A 38 4.67 -11.11 18.22
C GLU A 38 4.92 -12.40 17.44
N ARG A 39 3.92 -12.91 16.72
CA ARG A 39 4.06 -14.14 15.94
C ARG A 39 4.99 -13.95 14.75
N PHE A 40 5.03 -12.74 14.19
CA PHE A 40 6.05 -12.35 13.20
C PHE A 40 7.40 -12.17 13.88
N LEU A 41 7.47 -11.36 14.95
CA LEU A 41 8.73 -11.03 15.63
C LEU A 41 9.46 -12.26 16.20
N LYS A 42 8.73 -13.31 16.63
CA LYS A 42 9.31 -14.56 17.12
C LYS A 42 10.01 -15.36 16.03
N GLN A 43 9.58 -15.27 14.76
CA GLN A 43 10.22 -15.97 13.64
C GLN A 43 11.61 -15.41 13.31
N PHE A 44 11.88 -14.15 13.67
CA PHE A 44 13.15 -13.48 13.43
C PHE A 44 14.07 -13.40 14.66
N ARG A 45 13.67 -13.97 15.81
CA ARG A 45 14.56 -14.14 16.97
C ARG A 45 15.45 -15.35 16.77
N LEU A 46 16.50 -15.19 15.98
CA LEU A 46 17.52 -16.21 15.76
C LEU A 46 18.58 -16.20 16.86
N ALA A 47 19.21 -17.36 17.07
CA ALA A 47 20.39 -17.45 17.92
C ALA A 47 21.65 -17.00 17.15
N HIS A 48 21.72 -17.31 15.85
CA HIS A 48 22.80 -16.90 14.95
C HIS A 48 22.27 -16.20 13.70
N ILE A 49 23.02 -15.23 13.17
CA ILE A 49 22.58 -14.39 12.04
C ILE A 49 22.50 -15.18 10.72
N ASP A 50 23.19 -16.30 10.64
CA ASP A 50 23.26 -17.19 9.47
C ASP A 50 22.17 -18.27 9.48
N ASP A 51 21.35 -18.33 10.54
CA ASP A 51 20.28 -19.33 10.64
C ASP A 51 19.22 -19.07 9.55
N PRO A 52 18.84 -20.08 8.76
CA PRO A 52 17.87 -19.90 7.69
C PRO A 52 16.48 -19.61 8.27
N VAL A 53 15.99 -18.39 8.05
CA VAL A 53 14.61 -18.01 8.37
C VAL A 53 13.78 -18.01 7.11
N THR A 54 12.69 -18.76 7.14
CA THR A 54 11.65 -18.68 6.13
C THR A 54 10.38 -18.18 6.81
N PHE A 55 9.89 -17.03 6.38
CA PHE A 55 8.66 -16.46 6.90
C PHE A 55 7.51 -17.45 6.65
N GLN A 56 6.81 -17.81 7.73
CA GLN A 56 5.59 -18.62 7.62
C GLN A 56 4.39 -17.67 7.62
N PRO A 57 3.57 -17.67 6.55
CA PRO A 57 2.44 -16.77 6.43
C PRO A 57 1.47 -16.98 7.57
N LEU A 58 1.35 -15.96 8.42
CA LEU A 58 0.38 -15.89 9.50
C LEU A 58 -0.97 -15.44 8.92
N SER A 59 -1.69 -16.37 8.30
CA SER A 59 -3.09 -16.13 7.94
C SER A 59 -3.90 -15.95 9.22
N LYS A 60 -4.21 -14.70 9.58
CA LYS A 60 -5.02 -14.41 10.77
C LYS A 60 -6.49 -14.68 10.45
N TYR A 61 -6.94 -14.35 9.24
CA TYR A 61 -8.31 -14.56 8.74
C TYR A 61 -8.31 -14.68 7.20
N PRO A 62 -9.29 -15.36 6.59
CA PRO A 62 -9.44 -15.38 5.14
C PRO A 62 -9.67 -13.95 4.59
N PRO A 63 -9.13 -13.63 3.40
CA PRO A 63 -9.34 -12.33 2.79
C PRO A 63 -10.84 -12.11 2.53
N LEU A 64 -11.36 -10.96 2.99
CA LEU A 64 -12.73 -10.54 2.73
C LEU A 64 -12.73 -9.44 1.67
N THR A 65 -13.30 -9.72 0.51
CA THR A 65 -13.49 -8.75 -0.57
C THR A 65 -14.86 -8.11 -0.43
N ASN A 66 -14.91 -6.77 -0.35
CA ASN A 66 -16.15 -6.01 -0.37
C ASN A 66 -16.05 -4.95 -1.47
N ASP A 67 -17.13 -4.79 -2.23
CA ASP A 67 -17.23 -3.79 -3.28
C ASP A 67 -17.95 -2.53 -2.78
N ILE A 68 -17.48 -1.36 -3.20
CA ILE A 68 -18.07 -0.06 -2.84
C ILE A 68 -18.22 0.77 -4.11
N SER A 69 -19.42 1.27 -4.36
CA SER A 69 -19.73 2.17 -5.48
C SER A 69 -20.44 3.42 -4.98
N PHE A 70 -20.03 4.59 -5.46
CA PHE A 70 -20.64 5.86 -5.10
C PHE A 70 -20.59 6.85 -6.27
N TRP A 71 -21.50 7.83 -6.24
CA TRP A 71 -21.50 8.91 -7.22
C TRP A 71 -20.44 9.95 -6.86
N LEU A 72 -19.66 10.38 -7.87
CA LEU A 72 -18.64 11.40 -7.67
C LEU A 72 -19.26 12.80 -7.62
N PRO A 73 -18.72 13.72 -6.79
CA PRO A 73 -19.05 15.14 -6.86
C PRO A 73 -18.73 15.72 -8.24
N THR A 74 -19.44 16.79 -8.62
CA THR A 74 -19.27 17.44 -9.93
C THR A 74 -17.88 18.04 -10.13
N GLU A 75 -17.20 18.44 -9.04
CA GLU A 75 -15.83 18.97 -9.05
C GLU A 75 -15.07 18.53 -7.79
N GLY A 76 -13.73 18.46 -7.87
CA GLY A 76 -12.86 18.31 -6.71
C GLY A 76 -12.62 16.88 -6.19
N TYR A 77 -12.81 15.85 -7.03
CA TYR A 77 -12.47 14.47 -6.67
C TYR A 77 -11.20 13.99 -7.39
N GLY A 78 -10.18 13.62 -6.62
CA GLY A 78 -9.05 12.83 -7.09
C GLY A 78 -9.13 11.39 -6.59
N GLU A 79 -8.69 10.42 -7.39
CA GLU A 79 -8.65 9.00 -6.97
C GLU A 79 -7.85 8.78 -5.68
N ASN A 80 -6.81 9.59 -5.48
CA ASN A 80 -5.98 9.57 -4.28
C ASN A 80 -6.74 9.95 -3.00
N ASP A 81 -7.78 10.78 -3.10
CA ASP A 81 -8.59 11.19 -1.94
C ASP A 81 -9.31 9.97 -1.33
N PHE A 82 -9.80 9.07 -2.19
CA PHE A 82 -10.39 7.82 -1.74
C PHE A 82 -9.35 6.87 -1.14
N TYR A 83 -8.17 6.72 -1.78
CA TYR A 83 -7.10 5.90 -1.21
C TYR A 83 -6.64 6.40 0.16
N ASP A 84 -6.58 7.72 0.35
CA ASP A 84 -6.20 8.32 1.63
C ASP A 84 -7.31 8.19 2.68
N LEU A 85 -8.58 8.31 2.28
CA LEU A 85 -9.72 8.02 3.16
C LEU A 85 -9.70 6.57 3.64
N VAL A 86 -9.48 5.62 2.73
CA VAL A 86 -9.39 4.19 3.05
C VAL A 86 -8.22 3.92 3.98
N ARG A 87 -7.05 4.53 3.76
CA ARG A 87 -5.91 4.43 4.69
C ARG A 87 -6.23 5.02 6.06
N THR A 88 -6.96 6.12 6.12
CA THR A 88 -7.32 6.80 7.38
C THR A 88 -8.29 5.96 8.21
N VAL A 89 -9.31 5.36 7.58
CA VAL A 89 -10.35 4.60 8.29
C VAL A 89 -9.96 3.13 8.48
N GLY A 90 -9.43 2.50 7.44
CA GLY A 90 -9.11 1.08 7.40
C GLY A 90 -7.70 0.73 7.88
N GLY A 91 -6.76 1.69 7.86
CA GLY A 91 -5.38 1.49 8.28
C GLY A 91 -4.75 0.23 7.66
N ASP A 92 -4.12 -0.58 8.51
CA ASP A 92 -3.43 -1.81 8.09
C ASP A 92 -4.37 -2.99 7.81
N LEU A 93 -5.68 -2.87 8.09
CA LEU A 93 -6.65 -3.92 7.78
C LEU A 93 -6.89 -4.05 6.27
N VAL A 94 -6.71 -2.96 5.53
CA VAL A 94 -6.94 -2.94 4.09
C VAL A 94 -5.66 -3.33 3.37
N GLU A 95 -5.70 -4.46 2.68
CA GLU A 95 -4.57 -4.98 1.90
C GLU A 95 -4.47 -4.38 0.50
N LYS A 96 -5.61 -4.23 -0.17
CA LYS A 96 -5.64 -3.76 -1.55
C LYS A 96 -6.96 -3.06 -1.82
N VAL A 97 -6.88 -1.95 -2.54
CA VAL A 97 -8.02 -1.29 -3.18
C VAL A 97 -7.73 -1.26 -4.67
N SER A 98 -8.70 -1.67 -5.47
CA SER A 98 -8.63 -1.58 -6.93
C SER A 98 -9.93 -1.02 -7.47
N LEU A 99 -9.83 -0.04 -8.38
CA LEU A 99 -10.97 0.44 -9.13
C LEU A 99 -11.44 -0.68 -10.09
N VAL A 100 -12.68 -1.14 -9.90
CA VAL A 100 -13.27 -2.24 -10.69
C VAL A 100 -14.04 -1.70 -11.89
N ASP A 101 -14.85 -0.66 -11.69
CA ASP A 101 -15.72 -0.10 -12.73
C ASP A 101 -15.86 1.42 -12.58
N GLN A 102 -16.02 2.11 -13.71
CA GLN A 102 -16.33 3.53 -13.77
C GLN A 102 -17.35 3.76 -14.88
N PHE A 103 -18.49 4.32 -14.51
CA PHE A 103 -19.59 4.56 -15.43
C PHE A 103 -20.13 5.99 -15.30
N THR A 104 -20.38 6.63 -16.44
CA THR A 104 -21.02 7.95 -16.52
C THR A 104 -22.47 7.77 -16.94
N HIS A 105 -23.41 8.17 -16.08
CA HIS A 105 -24.83 8.08 -16.40
C HIS A 105 -25.23 9.10 -17.48
N PRO A 106 -25.84 8.66 -18.61
CA PRO A 106 -26.10 9.53 -19.77
C PRO A 106 -27.26 10.55 -19.59
N LYS A 107 -27.90 10.62 -18.42
CA LYS A 107 -28.97 11.60 -18.14
C LYS A 107 -28.69 12.41 -16.88
N VAL A 108 -28.49 13.72 -17.06
CA VAL A 108 -28.77 14.74 -16.04
C VAL A 108 -30.13 15.32 -16.42
N PHE A 109 -31.22 14.76 -15.87
CA PHE A 109 -32.56 15.28 -16.11
C PHE A 109 -32.91 16.27 -15.00
N HIS A 110 -32.59 17.54 -15.20
CA HIS A 110 -33.38 18.61 -14.60
C HIS A 110 -33.33 19.88 -15.48
N SER A 111 -34.08 19.85 -16.58
CA SER A 111 -34.71 21.07 -17.10
C SER A 111 -36.02 21.27 -16.33
N CYS A 112 -35.95 21.84 -15.12
CA CYS A 112 -37.12 22.50 -14.55
C CYS A 112 -37.06 23.96 -15.01
N GLY A 113 -37.58 24.20 -16.21
CA GLY A 113 -37.87 25.55 -16.67
C GLY A 113 -39.00 26.11 -15.83
N SER A 114 -38.67 26.96 -14.85
CA SER A 114 -39.64 27.90 -14.28
C SER A 114 -39.56 29.19 -15.06
N GLN A 115 -40.48 29.38 -16.00
CA GLN A 115 -41.14 30.65 -16.36
C GLN A 115 -42.20 30.36 -17.44
N PRO A 116 -43.30 31.12 -17.51
CA PRO A 116 -43.44 32.55 -17.20
C PRO A 116 -44.04 32.88 -15.83
#